data_AF-A0A958RI88-F1
#
_entry.id   AF-A0A958RI88-F1
#
_cell.length_a   1.000
_cell.length_b   1.000
_cell.length_c   1.000
_cell.angle_alpha   90.00
_cell.angle_beta   90.00
_cell.angle_gamma   90.00
#
_symmetry.space_group_name_H-M   'P 1'
#
loop_
_entity.id
_entity.type
_entity.pdbx_description
1 polymer ?
#
loop_
_entity_poly.entity_id
_entity_poly.type
_entity_poly.pdbx_seq_one_letter_code
_entity_poly.pdbx_strand_id
1 'polypeptide(L)'
;MNNTLTLFKKTRSHTQDLCEPLHIEDYTPQSAEFASPPKWHLAHTSWFFEEMLLKRFSKDYKEFDASYGYLFNSYYNSLGQRIERQNRGLITRPDVETIYEYRAHVNKAMAKLLKSSNAEDVNALTILGINHEQQHQELLLTDLKYTFSCNPLYPQYSETNLISEQNSETGWININEGLYPVGYDGNDFCFDNELAQHRVFLEPFEISKALVTNGEYLEFIDAGGYSNPKFWLDDGWNWIKQHKIKQPLYWIKKDNEWLYYTLSGLKQLQPDAILSHISFYEASAFAFWKGMRLPTEFEWEIASKQLKWGQRWEWTNSAYLPYPNFKTAKGAVGEYNGKFMINIMVLRGASAATAENHSRHTYRNFFAPETQWQFSGIRLAK
;
A
#
# COMPACT_ATOMS: atom_id res chain seq x y z
N MET A 1 -9.72 -22.22 -20.65
CA MET A 1 -8.60 -21.26 -20.80
C MET A 1 -7.84 -21.23 -19.48
N ASN A 2 -6.51 -21.15 -19.50
CA ASN A 2 -5.69 -21.14 -18.28
C ASN A 2 -6.06 -19.93 -17.41
N ASN A 3 -6.59 -20.17 -16.19
CA ASN A 3 -7.06 -19.12 -15.26
C ASN A 3 -5.95 -18.08 -14.99
N THR A 4 -4.71 -18.54 -14.82
CA THR A 4 -3.53 -17.70 -14.58
C THR A 4 -3.25 -16.72 -15.72
N LEU A 5 -3.40 -17.14 -16.98
CA LEU A 5 -3.19 -16.25 -18.14
C LEU A 5 -4.26 -15.15 -18.21
N THR A 6 -5.51 -15.50 -17.92
CA THR A 6 -6.60 -14.52 -17.88
C THR A 6 -6.35 -13.49 -16.78
N LEU A 7 -5.98 -13.95 -15.58
CA LEU A 7 -5.68 -13.07 -14.44
C LEU A 7 -4.46 -12.19 -14.71
N PHE A 8 -3.40 -12.75 -15.30
CA PHE A 8 -2.23 -11.98 -15.75
C PHE A 8 -2.67 -10.85 -16.68
N LYS A 9 -3.43 -11.16 -17.74
CA LYS A 9 -3.90 -10.15 -18.70
C LYS A 9 -4.78 -9.07 -18.05
N LYS A 10 -5.73 -9.45 -17.19
CA LYS A 10 -6.60 -8.51 -16.47
C LYS A 10 -5.76 -7.55 -15.63
N THR A 11 -4.78 -8.09 -14.89
CA THR A 11 -3.89 -7.31 -14.02
C THR A 11 -3.04 -6.33 -14.84
N ARG A 12 -2.43 -6.81 -15.94
CA ARG A 12 -1.60 -5.95 -16.81
C ARG A 12 -2.39 -4.83 -17.47
N SER A 13 -3.63 -5.10 -17.88
CA SER A 13 -4.56 -4.10 -18.44
C SER A 13 -4.91 -3.05 -17.41
N HIS A 14 -5.25 -3.45 -16.18
CA HIS A 14 -5.62 -2.50 -15.13
C HIS A 14 -4.52 -1.46 -14.85
N THR A 15 -3.25 -1.88 -14.84
CA THR A 15 -2.12 -0.92 -14.72
C THR A 15 -2.08 0.08 -15.88
N GLN A 16 -2.47 -0.32 -17.09
CA GLN A 16 -2.54 0.60 -18.24
C GLN A 16 -3.71 1.56 -18.09
N ASP A 17 -4.87 1.08 -17.62
CA ASP A 17 -6.05 1.92 -17.37
C ASP A 17 -5.75 3.01 -16.32
N LEU A 18 -4.97 2.68 -15.28
CA LEU A 18 -4.50 3.66 -14.28
C LEU A 18 -3.50 4.70 -14.85
N CYS A 19 -2.89 4.41 -15.99
CA CYS A 19 -1.92 5.31 -16.62
C CYS A 19 -2.56 6.12 -17.77
N GLU A 20 -3.73 5.72 -18.28
CA GLU A 20 -4.42 6.37 -19.40
C GLU A 20 -4.62 7.89 -19.19
N PRO A 21 -5.01 8.40 -18.00
CA PRO A 21 -5.25 9.82 -17.81
C PRO A 21 -3.99 10.69 -17.78
N LEU A 22 -2.79 10.08 -17.75
CA LEU A 22 -1.53 10.78 -17.51
C LEU A 22 -0.98 11.43 -18.78
N HIS A 23 -0.43 12.63 -18.62
CA HIS A 23 0.43 13.25 -19.62
C HIS A 23 1.85 12.69 -19.55
N ILE A 24 2.63 12.81 -20.63
CA ILE A 24 3.99 12.26 -20.72
C ILE A 24 4.87 12.80 -19.58
N GLU A 25 4.69 14.07 -19.23
CA GLU A 25 5.40 14.77 -18.17
C GLU A 25 5.15 14.16 -16.78
N ASP A 26 3.99 13.54 -16.54
CA ASP A 26 3.61 12.98 -15.25
C ASP A 26 4.38 11.69 -14.93
N TYR A 27 4.95 11.03 -15.94
CA TYR A 27 5.59 9.72 -15.81
C TYR A 27 6.99 9.75 -15.20
N THR A 28 7.61 10.93 -15.10
CA THR A 28 9.05 11.08 -14.77
C THR A 28 9.35 11.64 -13.37
N PRO A 29 8.60 12.62 -12.83
CA PRO A 29 8.92 13.22 -11.55
C PRO A 29 8.98 12.20 -10.41
N GLN A 30 9.95 12.40 -9.52
CA GLN A 30 10.01 11.78 -8.20
C GLN A 30 9.96 12.89 -7.16
N SER A 31 8.78 13.10 -6.59
CA SER A 31 8.47 14.21 -5.68
C SER A 31 8.92 13.96 -4.23
N ALA A 32 9.24 12.72 -3.88
CA ALA A 32 9.83 12.33 -2.59
C ALA A 32 10.66 11.04 -2.74
N GLU A 33 11.56 10.79 -1.79
CA GLU A 33 12.41 9.58 -1.77
C GLU A 33 11.56 8.29 -1.74
N PHE A 34 10.42 8.31 -1.05
CA PHE A 34 9.52 7.17 -1.00
C PHE A 34 8.79 6.93 -2.33
N ALA A 35 8.53 7.98 -3.11
CA ALA A 35 7.77 7.87 -4.34
C ALA A 35 8.63 7.32 -5.47
N SER A 36 8.01 6.65 -6.44
CA SER A 36 8.64 6.28 -7.70
C SER A 36 7.84 6.84 -8.89
N PRO A 37 8.52 7.22 -9.98
CA PRO A 37 7.82 7.72 -11.17
C PRO A 37 6.87 6.67 -11.78
N PRO A 38 5.70 7.04 -12.34
CA PRO A 38 4.78 6.08 -12.96
C PRO A 38 5.44 5.16 -13.99
N LYS A 39 6.36 5.68 -14.82
CA LYS A 39 7.10 4.82 -15.78
C LYS A 39 8.01 3.80 -15.10
N TRP A 40 8.52 4.12 -13.90
CA TRP A 40 9.31 3.17 -13.13
C TRP A 40 8.41 2.03 -12.60
N HIS A 41 7.18 2.30 -12.11
CA HIS A 41 6.22 1.24 -11.75
C HIS A 41 5.89 0.32 -12.94
N LEU A 42 5.63 0.93 -14.10
CA LEU A 42 5.35 0.23 -15.35
C LEU A 42 6.51 -0.68 -15.78
N ALA A 43 7.74 -0.20 -15.67
CA ALA A 43 8.92 -0.96 -16.02
C ALA A 43 9.26 -2.02 -14.97
N HIS A 44 9.20 -1.68 -13.69
CA HIS A 44 9.52 -2.56 -12.58
C HIS A 44 8.62 -3.79 -12.52
N THR A 45 7.32 -3.62 -12.74
CA THR A 45 6.40 -4.77 -12.78
C THR A 45 6.67 -5.68 -13.97
N SER A 46 7.12 -5.15 -15.12
CA SER A 46 7.60 -5.98 -16.25
C SER A 46 8.90 -6.70 -15.92
N TRP A 47 9.84 -6.00 -15.30
CA TRP A 47 11.12 -6.52 -14.84
C TRP A 47 10.94 -7.72 -13.93
N PHE A 48 9.94 -7.69 -13.03
CA PHE A 48 9.63 -8.85 -12.18
C PHE A 48 9.34 -10.10 -13.02
N PHE A 49 8.46 -10.01 -14.03
CA PHE A 49 8.13 -11.14 -14.89
C PHE A 49 9.33 -11.55 -15.79
N GLU A 50 10.12 -10.59 -16.26
CA GLU A 50 11.29 -10.87 -17.09
C GLU A 50 12.36 -11.65 -16.30
N GLU A 51 12.81 -11.10 -15.17
CA GLU A 51 13.89 -11.68 -14.35
C GLU A 51 13.45 -12.96 -13.63
N MET A 52 12.28 -12.95 -12.99
CA MET A 52 11.88 -14.05 -12.12
C MET A 52 11.29 -15.24 -12.89
N LEU A 53 10.72 -15.00 -14.09
CA LEU A 53 10.07 -16.03 -14.88
C LEU A 53 10.70 -16.24 -16.26
N LEU A 54 10.72 -15.23 -17.12
CA LEU A 54 11.05 -15.44 -18.54
C LEU A 54 12.49 -15.93 -18.72
N LYS A 55 13.47 -15.30 -18.06
CA LYS A 55 14.87 -15.72 -18.14
C LYS A 55 15.11 -17.15 -17.64
N ARG A 56 14.33 -17.62 -16.66
CA ARG A 56 14.52 -18.97 -16.09
C ARG A 56 13.73 -20.06 -16.83
N PHE A 57 12.56 -19.73 -17.37
CA PHE A 57 11.60 -20.71 -17.87
C PHE A 57 11.38 -20.69 -19.38
N SER A 58 11.92 -19.70 -20.09
CA SER A 58 11.82 -19.61 -21.53
C SER A 58 13.20 -19.77 -22.16
N LYS A 59 13.48 -20.97 -22.69
CA LYS A 59 14.81 -21.38 -23.20
C LYS A 59 15.45 -20.43 -24.21
N ASP A 60 14.63 -19.81 -25.07
CA ASP A 60 15.08 -18.91 -26.15
C ASP A 60 14.66 -17.46 -25.90
N TYR A 61 14.43 -17.08 -24.64
CA TYR A 61 14.05 -15.72 -24.31
C TYR A 61 15.21 -14.76 -24.58
N LYS A 62 14.89 -13.65 -25.26
CA LYS A 62 15.80 -12.52 -25.43
C LYS A 62 15.27 -11.37 -24.58
N GLU A 63 16.14 -10.89 -23.71
CA GLU A 63 15.89 -9.71 -22.89
C GLU A 63 15.56 -8.52 -23.80
N PHE A 64 14.70 -7.62 -23.33
CA PHE A 64 14.38 -6.41 -24.08
C PHE A 64 15.60 -5.48 -24.17
N ASP A 65 16.26 -5.24 -23.04
CA ASP A 65 17.48 -4.46 -22.91
C ASP A 65 18.27 -4.92 -21.68
N ALA A 66 19.56 -5.21 -21.85
CA ALA A 66 20.40 -5.76 -20.78
C ALA A 66 20.60 -4.79 -19.59
N SER A 67 20.37 -3.49 -19.77
CA SER A 67 20.49 -2.48 -18.71
C SER A 67 19.26 -2.45 -17.77
N TYR A 68 18.13 -3.04 -18.17
CA TYR A 68 16.87 -2.93 -17.42
C TYR A 68 16.89 -3.72 -16.11
N GLY A 69 17.69 -4.78 -16.04
CA GLY A 69 17.99 -5.49 -14.80
C GLY A 69 18.56 -4.58 -13.71
N TYR A 70 19.38 -3.59 -14.08
CA TYR A 70 19.95 -2.60 -13.15
C TYR A 70 18.99 -1.44 -12.85
N LEU A 71 18.29 -0.92 -13.86
CA LEU A 71 17.41 0.25 -13.71
C LEU A 71 16.13 -0.04 -12.93
N PHE A 72 15.59 -1.24 -13.08
CA PHE A 72 14.26 -1.60 -12.58
C PHE A 72 14.28 -2.66 -11.48
N ASN A 73 15.45 -3.09 -10.99
CA ASN A 73 15.52 -3.83 -9.73
C ASN A 73 15.17 -2.91 -8.55
N SER A 74 14.19 -3.31 -7.74
CA SER A 74 13.73 -2.54 -6.58
C SER A 74 14.71 -2.66 -5.41
N TYR A 75 14.93 -3.88 -4.93
CA TYR A 75 15.68 -4.16 -3.72
C TYR A 75 16.28 -5.58 -3.66
N TYR A 76 16.21 -6.38 -4.72
CA TYR A 76 16.68 -7.77 -4.71
C TYR A 76 18.20 -7.80 -4.85
N ASN A 77 18.90 -7.91 -3.72
CA ASN A 77 20.37 -7.85 -3.69
C ASN A 77 20.99 -9.10 -4.34
N SER A 78 20.32 -10.25 -4.25
CA SER A 78 20.76 -11.49 -4.90
C SER A 78 20.66 -11.48 -6.43
N LEU A 79 19.87 -10.57 -7.02
CA LEU A 79 19.73 -10.45 -8.48
C LEU A 79 20.74 -9.50 -9.12
N GLY A 80 21.39 -8.63 -8.35
CA GLY A 80 22.45 -7.76 -8.84
C GLY A 80 22.39 -6.34 -8.30
N GLN A 81 23.24 -5.49 -8.87
CA GLN A 81 23.27 -4.06 -8.56
C GLN A 81 21.99 -3.37 -9.04
N ARG A 82 21.71 -2.21 -8.45
CA ARG A 82 20.56 -1.37 -8.82
C ARG A 82 20.90 0.10 -8.71
N ILE A 83 20.13 0.94 -9.40
CA ILE A 83 20.12 2.36 -9.11
C ILE A 83 19.60 2.64 -7.69
N GLU A 84 20.15 3.65 -7.03
CA GLU A 84 19.62 4.14 -5.75
C GLU A 84 18.17 4.62 -5.90
N ARG A 85 17.31 4.28 -4.93
CA ARG A 85 15.88 4.60 -4.96
C ARG A 85 15.61 6.10 -5.16
N GLN A 86 16.38 6.95 -4.48
CA GLN A 86 16.27 8.41 -4.55
C GLN A 86 16.56 9.01 -5.94
N ASN A 87 17.20 8.24 -6.82
CA ASN A 87 17.63 8.68 -8.15
C ASN A 87 16.71 8.19 -9.28
N ARG A 88 15.57 7.55 -8.97
CA ARG A 88 14.65 7.03 -10.00
C ARG A 88 14.07 8.13 -10.89
N GLY A 89 13.80 9.31 -10.32
CA GLY A 89 13.32 10.48 -11.06
C GLY A 89 14.36 11.12 -12.00
N LEU A 90 15.64 10.78 -11.85
CA LEU A 90 16.72 11.26 -12.74
C LEU A 90 16.83 10.44 -14.03
N ILE A 91 16.14 9.30 -14.11
CA ILE A 91 16.15 8.42 -15.26
C ILE A 91 15.28 9.05 -16.36
N THR A 92 15.85 9.86 -17.24
CA THR A 92 15.11 10.44 -18.38
C THR A 92 14.91 9.45 -19.54
N ARG A 93 15.78 8.43 -19.63
CA ARG A 93 15.66 7.30 -20.57
C ARG A 93 15.73 5.98 -19.81
N PRO A 94 14.91 4.97 -20.15
CA PRO A 94 14.01 4.91 -21.31
C PRO A 94 12.81 5.87 -21.21
N ASP A 95 12.34 6.33 -22.36
CA ASP A 95 11.14 7.17 -22.46
C ASP A 95 9.86 6.34 -22.28
N VAL A 96 8.73 7.01 -22.15
CA VAL A 96 7.43 6.38 -21.84
C VAL A 96 7.05 5.36 -22.91
N GLU A 97 7.21 5.70 -24.19
CA GLU A 97 6.92 4.81 -25.33
C GLU A 97 7.75 3.52 -25.25
N THR A 98 9.07 3.65 -25.05
CA THR A 98 9.97 2.49 -24.89
C THR A 98 9.58 1.62 -23.69
N ILE A 99 9.08 2.20 -22.59
CA ILE A 99 8.58 1.41 -21.45
C ILE A 99 7.29 0.65 -21.81
N TYR A 100 6.40 1.22 -22.63
CA TYR A 100 5.24 0.50 -23.13
C TYR A 100 5.63 -0.62 -24.11
N GLU A 101 6.62 -0.41 -24.97
CA GLU A 101 7.19 -1.46 -25.83
C GLU A 101 7.78 -2.60 -24.99
N TYR A 102 8.51 -2.27 -23.93
CA TYR A 102 9.04 -3.24 -22.98
C TYR A 102 7.92 -4.05 -22.31
N ARG A 103 6.87 -3.37 -21.81
CA ARG A 103 5.67 -4.06 -21.27
C ARG A 103 5.06 -5.00 -22.31
N ALA A 104 4.92 -4.58 -23.56
CA ALA A 104 4.35 -5.40 -24.63
C ALA A 104 5.20 -6.63 -24.96
N HIS A 105 6.53 -6.47 -24.99
CA HIS A 105 7.50 -7.56 -25.19
C HIS A 105 7.36 -8.64 -24.09
N VAL A 106 7.39 -8.22 -22.83
CA VAL A 106 7.22 -9.12 -21.67
C VAL A 106 5.84 -9.77 -21.68
N ASN A 107 4.78 -9.02 -21.95
CA ASN A 107 3.41 -9.56 -22.02
C ASN A 107 3.26 -10.64 -23.10
N LYS A 108 3.84 -10.43 -24.29
CA LYS A 108 3.83 -11.42 -25.38
C LYS A 108 4.57 -12.70 -24.99
N ALA A 109 5.74 -12.57 -24.37
CA ALA A 109 6.53 -13.70 -23.93
C ALA A 109 5.85 -14.48 -22.78
N MET A 110 5.29 -13.78 -21.79
CA MET A 110 4.51 -14.39 -20.70
C MET A 110 3.28 -15.12 -21.24
N ALA A 111 2.56 -14.52 -22.19
CA ALA A 111 1.42 -15.18 -22.81
C ALA A 111 1.82 -16.45 -23.58
N LYS A 112 3.02 -16.50 -24.17
CA LYS A 112 3.55 -17.72 -24.79
C LYS A 112 3.86 -18.76 -23.71
N LEU A 113 4.62 -18.38 -22.67
CA LEU A 113 5.01 -19.27 -21.57
C LEU A 113 3.80 -19.90 -20.88
N LEU A 114 2.79 -19.11 -20.51
CA LEU A 114 1.58 -19.56 -19.81
C LEU A 114 0.62 -20.39 -20.67
N LYS A 115 0.78 -20.36 -22.01
CA LYS A 115 0.07 -21.27 -22.93
C LYS A 115 0.82 -22.59 -23.12
N SER A 116 2.15 -22.57 -23.03
CA SER A 116 3.00 -23.73 -23.31
C SER A 116 3.40 -24.51 -22.06
N SER A 117 3.23 -23.95 -20.87
CA SER A 117 3.61 -24.58 -19.60
C SER A 117 2.48 -24.50 -18.58
N ASN A 118 2.26 -25.62 -17.89
CA ASN A 118 1.41 -25.73 -16.70
C ASN A 118 2.24 -26.08 -15.45
N ALA A 119 3.56 -25.90 -15.48
CA ALA A 119 4.42 -26.20 -14.35
C ALA A 119 3.99 -25.39 -13.11
N GLU A 120 3.92 -26.06 -11.96
CA GLU A 120 3.47 -25.47 -10.71
C GLU A 120 4.27 -24.22 -10.34
N ASP A 121 5.60 -24.29 -10.43
CA ASP A 121 6.48 -23.16 -10.16
C ASP A 121 6.26 -21.96 -11.11
N VAL A 122 5.86 -22.19 -12.36
CA VAL A 122 5.54 -21.11 -13.31
C VAL A 122 4.25 -20.43 -12.88
N ASN A 123 3.23 -21.22 -12.54
CA ASN A 123 1.96 -20.70 -12.06
C ASN A 123 2.13 -19.94 -10.74
N ALA A 124 2.78 -20.54 -9.74
CA ALA A 124 3.00 -19.93 -8.43
C ALA A 124 3.76 -18.59 -8.52
N LEU A 125 4.85 -18.53 -9.28
CA LEU A 125 5.58 -17.27 -9.47
C LEU A 125 4.80 -16.24 -10.31
N THR A 126 3.97 -16.69 -11.25
CA THR A 126 3.11 -15.76 -12.00
C THR A 126 2.06 -15.14 -11.09
N ILE A 127 1.44 -15.94 -10.20
CA ILE A 127 0.48 -15.45 -9.21
C ILE A 127 1.16 -14.49 -8.22
N LEU A 128 2.40 -14.77 -7.78
CA LEU A 128 3.18 -13.83 -7.00
C LEU A 128 3.42 -12.51 -7.76
N GLY A 129 3.84 -12.59 -9.03
CA GLY A 129 4.06 -11.40 -9.87
C GLY A 129 2.79 -10.59 -10.13
N ILE A 130 1.63 -11.24 -10.23
CA ILE A 130 0.31 -10.59 -10.31
C ILE A 130 0.04 -9.80 -9.02
N ASN A 131 0.21 -10.43 -7.86
CA ASN A 131 -0.02 -9.76 -6.57
C ASN A 131 1.00 -8.64 -6.32
N HIS A 132 2.24 -8.81 -6.75
CA HIS A 132 3.27 -7.77 -6.75
C HIS A 132 2.85 -6.56 -7.62
N GLU A 133 2.34 -6.79 -8.83
CA GLU A 133 1.84 -5.70 -9.66
C GLU A 133 0.62 -5.01 -9.06
N GLN A 134 -0.27 -5.74 -8.40
CA GLN A 134 -1.39 -5.15 -7.66
C GLN A 134 -0.95 -4.25 -6.51
N GLN A 135 0.13 -4.59 -5.80
CA GLN A 135 0.75 -3.66 -4.85
C GLN A 135 1.27 -2.41 -5.57
N HIS A 136 1.94 -2.57 -6.71
CA HIS A 136 2.43 -1.45 -7.49
C HIS A 136 1.34 -0.58 -8.13
N GLN A 137 0.12 -1.10 -8.34
CA GLN A 137 -1.04 -0.34 -8.79
C GLN A 137 -1.51 0.65 -7.71
N GLU A 138 -1.58 0.20 -6.45
CA GLU A 138 -1.88 1.08 -5.32
C GLU A 138 -0.75 2.09 -5.06
N LEU A 139 0.51 1.64 -5.15
CA LEU A 139 1.67 2.54 -5.04
C LEU A 139 1.69 3.60 -6.14
N LEU A 140 1.34 3.24 -7.38
CA LEU A 140 1.27 4.19 -8.49
C LEU A 140 0.28 5.32 -8.19
N LEU A 141 -0.91 5.00 -7.67
CA LEU A 141 -1.91 6.01 -7.31
C LEU A 141 -1.46 6.91 -6.15
N THR A 142 -0.82 6.33 -5.13
CA THR A 142 -0.36 7.08 -3.95
C THR A 142 0.86 7.96 -4.28
N ASP A 143 1.80 7.47 -5.08
CA ASP A 143 2.97 8.23 -5.57
C ASP A 143 2.58 9.36 -6.52
N LEU A 144 1.64 9.09 -7.43
CA LEU A 144 1.08 10.09 -8.33
C LEU A 144 0.33 11.17 -7.54
N LYS A 145 -0.53 10.78 -6.60
CA LYS A 145 -1.28 11.74 -5.76
C LYS A 145 -0.33 12.67 -5.02
N TYR A 146 0.75 12.14 -4.44
CA TYR A 146 1.75 12.97 -3.76
C TYR A 146 2.41 13.94 -4.73
N THR A 147 2.85 13.45 -5.90
CA THR A 147 3.46 14.28 -6.95
C THR A 147 2.56 15.42 -7.41
N PHE A 148 1.29 15.15 -7.66
CA PHE A 148 0.33 16.18 -8.08
C PHE A 148 0.01 17.16 -6.95
N SER A 149 0.03 16.72 -5.70
CA SER A 149 -0.16 17.62 -4.55
C SER A 149 0.97 18.65 -4.40
N CYS A 150 2.18 18.34 -4.90
CA CYS A 150 3.31 19.27 -4.93
C CYS A 150 3.18 20.32 -6.04
N ASN A 151 2.32 20.09 -7.04
CA ASN A 151 2.07 21.05 -8.11
C ASN A 151 1.09 22.13 -7.60
N PRO A 152 1.44 23.43 -7.64
CA PRO A 152 0.60 24.50 -7.11
C PRO A 152 -0.75 24.66 -7.82
N LEU A 153 -0.93 24.04 -9.00
CA LEU A 153 -2.18 24.03 -9.74
C LEU A 153 -3.11 22.87 -9.36
N TYR A 154 -2.68 21.96 -8.48
CA TYR A 154 -3.44 20.79 -8.02
C TYR A 154 -4.11 20.00 -9.18
N PRO A 155 -3.33 19.43 -10.12
CA PRO A 155 -3.86 18.73 -11.28
C PRO A 155 -4.90 17.67 -10.90
N GLN A 156 -5.95 17.57 -11.68
CA GLN A 156 -6.95 16.52 -11.53
C GLN A 156 -6.51 15.28 -12.32
N TYR A 157 -6.47 14.11 -11.66
CA TYR A 157 -6.17 12.83 -12.30
C TYR A 157 -7.43 12.13 -12.82
N SER A 158 -8.53 12.17 -12.07
CA SER A 158 -9.79 11.48 -12.41
C SER A 158 -11.00 12.27 -11.91
N GLU A 159 -12.20 11.98 -12.40
CA GLU A 159 -13.44 12.50 -11.82
C GLU A 159 -13.79 11.81 -10.49
N THR A 160 -13.35 10.56 -10.29
CA THR A 160 -13.68 9.77 -9.10
C THR A 160 -12.91 10.25 -7.87
N ASN A 161 -13.63 10.56 -6.78
CA ASN A 161 -13.01 10.84 -5.50
C ASN A 161 -12.87 9.57 -4.66
N LEU A 162 -11.65 9.00 -4.61
CA LEU A 162 -11.34 7.80 -3.79
C LEU A 162 -11.35 8.03 -2.28
N ILE A 163 -11.65 9.25 -1.82
CA ILE A 163 -11.72 9.56 -0.39
C ILE A 163 -13.02 10.24 0.05
N SER A 164 -14.09 10.12 -0.75
CA SER A 164 -15.43 10.63 -0.37
C SER A 164 -16.28 9.63 0.43
N GLU A 165 -15.78 8.43 0.71
CA GLU A 165 -16.59 7.40 1.37
C GLU A 165 -16.90 7.77 2.81
N GLN A 166 -18.11 7.40 3.23
CA GLN A 166 -18.63 7.64 4.57
C GLN A 166 -18.86 6.29 5.26
N ASN A 167 -18.88 6.31 6.60
CA ASN A 167 -19.22 5.13 7.36
C ASN A 167 -20.66 4.68 7.08
N SER A 168 -20.84 3.38 6.83
CA SER A 168 -22.17 2.78 6.69
C SER A 168 -22.65 2.06 7.95
N GLU A 169 -21.80 1.97 8.97
CA GLU A 169 -22.06 1.29 10.23
C GLU A 169 -21.52 2.11 11.40
N THR A 170 -22.15 1.97 12.56
CA THR A 170 -21.77 2.63 13.81
C THR A 170 -21.84 1.63 14.97
N GLY A 171 -21.29 2.02 16.11
CA GLY A 171 -21.24 1.19 17.31
C GLY A 171 -20.00 0.31 17.38
N TRP A 172 -20.03 -0.67 18.29
CA TRP A 172 -18.88 -1.45 18.71
C TRP A 172 -19.11 -2.95 18.53
N ILE A 173 -18.05 -3.68 18.22
CA ILE A 173 -18.02 -5.14 18.24
C ILE A 173 -17.35 -5.54 19.55
N ASN A 174 -18.04 -6.39 20.32
CA ASN A 174 -17.50 -6.98 21.54
C ASN A 174 -16.86 -8.32 21.18
N ILE A 175 -15.59 -8.49 21.52
CA ILE A 175 -14.88 -9.77 21.41
C ILE A 175 -14.54 -10.22 22.83
N ASN A 176 -14.95 -11.45 23.17
CA ASN A 176 -14.67 -12.05 24.47
C ASN A 176 -13.19 -12.41 24.59
N GLU A 177 -12.73 -12.64 25.82
CA GLU A 177 -11.42 -13.20 26.04
C GLU A 177 -11.31 -14.62 25.45
N GLY A 178 -10.11 -15.00 25.00
CA GLY A 178 -9.89 -16.36 24.53
C GLY A 178 -8.63 -16.57 23.71
N LEU A 179 -8.41 -17.83 23.34
CA LEU A 179 -7.34 -18.24 22.45
C LEU A 179 -7.85 -18.32 21.03
N TYR A 180 -7.34 -17.45 20.16
CA TYR A 180 -7.81 -17.30 18.78
C TYR A 180 -6.76 -17.75 17.75
N PRO A 181 -7.16 -18.42 16.66
CA PRO A 181 -6.28 -18.66 15.53
C PRO A 181 -6.14 -17.38 14.68
N VAL A 182 -4.91 -17.02 14.34
CA VAL A 182 -4.55 -15.89 13.46
C VAL A 182 -3.49 -16.32 12.44
N GLY A 183 -3.46 -15.66 11.29
CA GLY A 183 -2.64 -16.00 10.14
C GLY A 183 -3.38 -16.86 9.12
N TYR A 184 -2.84 -16.91 7.92
CA TYR A 184 -3.47 -17.55 6.76
C TYR A 184 -3.51 -19.09 6.90
N ASP A 185 -4.68 -19.69 6.65
CA ASP A 185 -4.94 -21.14 6.72
C ASP A 185 -5.64 -21.70 5.47
N GLY A 186 -5.74 -20.91 4.41
CA GLY A 186 -6.36 -21.30 3.15
C GLY A 186 -5.41 -22.00 2.16
N ASN A 187 -5.95 -22.31 0.98
CA ASN A 187 -5.19 -22.92 -0.14
C ASN A 187 -4.96 -21.94 -1.31
N ASP A 188 -5.49 -20.73 -1.22
CA ASP A 188 -5.27 -19.66 -2.20
C ASP A 188 -3.94 -18.94 -1.93
N PHE A 189 -3.65 -17.91 -2.73
CA PHE A 189 -2.44 -17.12 -2.55
C PHE A 189 -2.46 -16.34 -1.22
N CYS A 190 -1.33 -16.40 -0.51
CA CYS A 190 -0.97 -15.43 0.52
C CYS A 190 0.52 -15.05 0.38
N PHE A 191 0.89 -13.94 1.01
CA PHE A 191 2.30 -13.60 1.21
C PHE A 191 2.85 -14.41 2.38
N ASP A 192 4.16 -14.71 2.33
CA ASP A 192 4.86 -15.48 3.36
C ASP A 192 4.75 -14.86 4.76
N ASN A 193 4.63 -13.53 4.86
CA ASN A 193 4.48 -12.80 6.13
C ASN A 193 3.15 -13.06 6.87
N GLU A 194 2.19 -13.74 6.23
CA GLU A 194 0.91 -14.14 6.84
C GLU A 194 0.93 -15.57 7.37
N LEU A 195 2.02 -16.29 7.11
CA LEU A 195 2.23 -17.67 7.50
C LEU A 195 3.21 -17.77 8.69
N ALA A 196 3.14 -18.83 9.51
CA ALA A 196 2.06 -19.82 9.55
C ALA A 196 0.94 -19.39 10.50
N GLN A 197 -0.25 -19.98 10.34
CA GLN A 197 -1.31 -19.82 11.33
C GLN A 197 -0.81 -20.23 12.72
N HIS A 198 -1.08 -19.40 13.71
CA HIS A 198 -0.71 -19.62 15.10
C HIS A 198 -1.82 -19.12 16.03
N ARG A 199 -1.61 -19.26 17.34
CA ARG A 199 -2.61 -18.88 18.35
C ARG A 199 -2.12 -17.69 19.16
N VAL A 200 -3.03 -16.76 19.41
CA VAL A 200 -2.82 -15.60 20.29
C VAL A 200 -3.93 -15.57 21.33
N PHE A 201 -3.58 -15.19 22.56
CA PHE A 201 -4.58 -14.91 23.59
C PHE A 201 -4.99 -13.44 23.47
N LEU A 202 -6.29 -13.18 23.41
CA LEU A 202 -6.84 -11.84 23.43
C LEU A 202 -7.63 -11.66 24.73
N GLU A 203 -7.37 -10.57 25.43
CA GLU A 203 -8.22 -10.04 26.51
C GLU A 203 -9.56 -9.54 25.92
N PRO A 204 -10.62 -9.35 26.73
CA PRO A 204 -11.86 -8.82 26.19
C PRO A 204 -11.66 -7.38 25.73
N PHE A 205 -12.18 -7.04 24.55
CA PHE A 205 -12.07 -5.70 23.99
C PHE A 205 -13.30 -5.32 23.16
N GLU A 206 -13.46 -4.02 22.94
CA GLU A 206 -14.39 -3.48 21.96
C GLU A 206 -13.62 -2.83 20.80
N ILE A 207 -14.08 -3.06 19.56
CA ILE A 207 -13.55 -2.38 18.37
C ILE A 207 -14.67 -1.71 17.58
N SER A 208 -14.42 -0.48 17.14
CA SER A 208 -15.41 0.33 16.44
C SER A 208 -15.76 -0.28 15.08
N LYS A 209 -17.06 -0.31 14.75
CA LYS A 209 -17.55 -0.66 13.39
C LYS A 209 -17.28 0.44 12.38
N ALA A 210 -17.20 1.70 12.83
CA ALA A 210 -16.86 2.86 12.01
C ALA A 210 -15.35 3.16 12.04
N LEU A 211 -14.86 3.76 10.95
CA LEU A 211 -13.58 4.47 10.92
C LEU A 211 -13.76 5.91 11.40
N VAL A 212 -12.69 6.51 11.91
CA VAL A 212 -12.67 7.93 12.29
C VAL A 212 -12.93 8.80 11.06
N THR A 213 -13.78 9.81 11.24
CA THR A 213 -14.15 10.78 10.20
C THR A 213 -13.27 12.02 10.22
N ASN A 214 -13.27 12.79 9.13
CA ASN A 214 -12.61 14.09 9.08
C ASN A 214 -13.14 15.06 10.15
N GLY A 215 -14.44 15.02 10.44
CA GLY A 215 -15.09 15.85 11.45
C GLY A 215 -14.58 15.54 12.86
N GLU A 216 -14.51 14.26 13.23
CA GLU A 216 -13.92 13.86 14.52
C GLU A 216 -12.45 14.26 14.61
N TYR A 217 -11.70 14.20 13.51
CA TYR A 217 -10.31 14.61 13.48
C TYR A 217 -10.12 16.13 13.55
N LEU A 218 -11.06 16.91 13.00
CA LEU A 218 -11.09 18.36 13.21
C LEU A 218 -11.24 18.72 14.68
N GLU A 219 -12.11 18.01 15.43
CA GLU A 219 -12.23 18.21 16.87
C GLU A 219 -10.90 18.00 17.60
N PHE A 220 -10.10 17.01 17.18
CA PHE A 220 -8.76 16.78 17.73
C PHE A 220 -7.81 17.94 17.41
N ILE A 221 -7.82 18.43 16.17
CA ILE A 221 -7.01 19.59 15.77
C ILE A 221 -7.40 20.83 16.59
N ASP A 222 -8.69 21.12 16.69
CA ASP A 222 -9.23 22.30 17.39
C ASP A 222 -9.03 22.22 18.91
N ALA A 223 -8.99 21.01 19.48
CA ALA A 223 -8.60 20.77 20.88
C ALA A 223 -7.08 20.91 21.13
N GLY A 224 -6.32 21.37 20.13
CA GLY A 224 -4.88 21.58 20.24
C GLY A 224 -4.07 20.30 20.03
N GLY A 225 -4.61 19.30 19.33
CA GLY A 225 -3.99 17.99 19.10
C GLY A 225 -2.54 18.06 18.64
N TYR A 226 -2.22 18.92 17.67
CA TYR A 226 -0.86 19.12 17.13
C TYR A 226 0.03 20.07 17.96
N SER A 227 -0.48 20.57 19.08
CA SER A 227 0.24 21.53 19.95
C SER A 227 0.44 21.02 21.38
N ASN A 228 -0.20 19.91 21.74
CA ASN A 228 -0.13 19.35 23.07
C ASN A 228 0.71 18.06 23.09
N PRO A 229 1.94 18.08 23.63
CA PRO A 229 2.84 16.92 23.63
C PRO A 229 2.29 15.72 24.39
N LYS A 230 1.34 15.92 25.32
CA LYS A 230 0.80 14.84 26.15
C LYS A 230 0.06 13.77 25.35
N PHE A 231 -0.37 14.07 24.13
CA PHE A 231 -1.07 13.12 23.28
C PHE A 231 -0.12 12.27 22.43
N TRP A 232 1.15 12.64 22.32
CA TRP A 232 2.06 12.04 21.35
C TRP A 232 3.06 11.11 22.02
N LEU A 233 3.41 10.04 21.30
CA LEU A 233 4.65 9.30 21.55
C LEU A 233 5.84 10.25 21.35
N ASP A 234 6.95 10.04 22.06
CA ASP A 234 8.10 10.96 22.01
C ASP A 234 8.66 11.11 20.59
N ASP A 235 8.87 10.00 19.87
CA ASP A 235 9.29 10.02 18.46
C ASP A 235 8.29 10.75 17.56
N GLY A 236 6.99 10.56 17.80
CA GLY A 236 5.92 11.26 17.06
C GLY A 236 5.92 12.76 17.32
N TRP A 237 6.14 13.18 18.57
CA TRP A 237 6.26 14.58 18.94
C TRP A 237 7.49 15.23 18.29
N ASN A 238 8.64 14.55 18.34
CA ASN A 238 9.85 15.00 17.68
C ASN A 238 9.65 15.12 16.15
N TRP A 239 8.99 14.13 15.54
CA TRP A 239 8.68 14.12 14.12
C TRP A 239 7.79 15.31 13.69
N ILE A 240 6.66 15.58 14.38
CA ILE A 240 5.80 16.72 14.01
C ILE A 240 6.50 18.05 14.21
N LYS A 241 7.41 18.16 15.20
CA LYS A 241 8.20 19.36 15.46
C LYS A 241 9.25 19.60 14.38
N GLN A 242 9.99 18.56 14.01
CA GLN A 242 11.03 18.62 12.98
C GLN A 242 10.45 18.96 11.60
N HIS A 243 9.32 18.33 11.25
CA HIS A 243 8.69 18.49 9.93
C HIS A 243 7.58 19.54 9.91
N LYS A 244 7.31 20.19 11.05
CA LYS A 244 6.28 21.24 11.23
C LYS A 244 4.88 20.78 10.82
N ILE A 245 4.55 19.51 11.10
CA ILE A 245 3.24 18.92 10.79
C ILE A 245 2.19 19.52 11.73
N LYS A 246 1.07 19.95 11.16
CA LYS A 246 -0.04 20.60 11.89
C LYS A 246 -1.43 20.07 11.50
N GLN A 247 -1.49 19.20 10.50
CA GLN A 247 -2.70 18.60 9.96
C GLN A 247 -2.33 17.35 9.13
N PRO A 248 -3.31 16.50 8.77
CA PRO A 248 -3.10 15.38 7.86
C PRO A 248 -2.52 15.80 6.52
N LEU A 249 -1.83 14.87 5.86
CA LEU A 249 -1.26 15.12 4.54
C LEU A 249 -2.38 15.48 3.53
N TYR A 250 -2.09 16.46 2.68
CA TYR A 250 -3.00 17.08 1.70
C TYR A 250 -4.07 18.03 2.24
N TRP A 251 -4.22 18.18 3.56
CA TRP A 251 -5.12 19.19 4.12
C TRP A 251 -4.52 20.59 4.03
N ILE A 252 -5.33 21.53 3.57
CA ILE A 252 -4.94 22.93 3.33
C ILE A 252 -5.95 23.82 4.03
N LYS A 253 -5.48 24.74 4.86
CA LYS A 253 -6.31 25.79 5.46
C LYS A 253 -6.12 27.08 4.68
N LYS A 254 -7.17 27.59 4.04
CA LYS A 254 -7.17 28.83 3.26
C LYS A 254 -8.41 29.66 3.60
N ASP A 255 -8.24 30.93 3.93
CA ASP A 255 -9.34 31.87 4.21
C ASP A 255 -10.34 31.35 5.27
N ASN A 256 -9.82 30.69 6.33
CA ASN A 256 -10.57 29.97 7.37
C ASN A 256 -11.38 28.74 6.91
N GLU A 257 -11.27 28.32 5.66
CA GLU A 257 -11.84 27.08 5.16
C GLU A 257 -10.79 25.96 5.11
N TRP A 258 -11.24 24.74 5.36
CA TRP A 258 -10.44 23.54 5.16
C TRP A 258 -10.73 22.95 3.78
N LEU A 259 -9.67 22.72 3.02
CA LEU A 259 -9.66 22.00 1.76
C LEU A 259 -8.78 20.76 1.92
N TYR A 260 -8.96 19.79 1.04
CA TYR A 260 -7.97 18.73 0.88
C TYR A 260 -7.81 18.37 -0.60
N TYR A 261 -6.59 18.03 -0.98
CA TYR A 261 -6.31 17.57 -2.33
C TYR A 261 -6.67 16.08 -2.49
N THR A 262 -7.46 15.78 -3.53
CA THR A 262 -7.83 14.42 -3.95
C THR A 262 -7.28 14.14 -5.34
N LEU A 263 -7.34 12.88 -5.77
CA LEU A 263 -7.08 12.55 -7.18
C LEU A 263 -8.16 13.14 -8.13
N SER A 264 -9.29 13.62 -7.60
CA SER A 264 -10.29 14.41 -8.32
C SER A 264 -10.17 15.93 -8.14
N GLY A 265 -8.99 16.39 -7.72
CA GLY A 265 -8.65 17.80 -7.56
C GLY A 265 -8.85 18.33 -6.14
N LEU A 266 -8.73 19.64 -5.98
CA LEU A 266 -8.95 20.30 -4.69
C LEU A 266 -10.43 20.31 -4.35
N LYS A 267 -10.80 19.81 -3.16
CA LYS A 267 -12.19 19.77 -2.67
C LYS A 267 -12.28 20.42 -1.29
N GLN A 268 -13.49 20.88 -0.94
CA GLN A 268 -13.79 21.27 0.43
C GLN A 268 -13.72 20.05 1.36
N LEU A 269 -13.23 20.27 2.59
CA LEU A 269 -13.21 19.24 3.62
C LEU A 269 -14.63 18.78 3.95
N GLN A 270 -14.90 17.49 3.75
CA GLN A 270 -16.19 16.87 4.05
C GLN A 270 -16.11 16.23 5.43
N PRO A 271 -16.81 16.75 6.46
CA PRO A 271 -16.68 16.26 7.83
C PRO A 271 -17.08 14.78 7.98
N ASP A 272 -18.12 14.34 7.27
CA ASP A 272 -18.65 12.97 7.39
C ASP A 272 -17.83 11.92 6.63
N ALA A 273 -16.90 12.34 5.77
CA ALA A 273 -16.04 11.43 5.03
C ALA A 273 -14.98 10.80 5.96
N ILE A 274 -14.61 9.56 5.66
CA ILE A 274 -13.62 8.80 6.40
C ILE A 274 -12.24 9.45 6.25
N LEU A 275 -11.57 9.65 7.40
CA LEU A 275 -10.24 10.25 7.49
C LEU A 275 -9.21 9.48 6.65
N SER A 276 -8.31 10.22 6.01
CA SER A 276 -7.27 9.68 5.13
C SER A 276 -5.92 10.37 5.35
N HIS A 277 -4.83 9.68 5.00
CA HIS A 277 -3.48 10.23 4.87
C HIS A 277 -2.87 10.74 6.19
N ILE A 278 -2.99 9.90 7.20
CA ILE A 278 -2.40 10.12 8.54
C ILE A 278 -1.35 9.06 8.84
N SER A 279 -0.32 9.47 9.58
CA SER A 279 0.73 8.61 10.11
C SER A 279 0.25 7.75 11.27
N PHE A 280 1.02 6.71 11.62
CA PHE A 280 0.78 5.95 12.85
C PHE A 280 0.85 6.87 14.08
N TYR A 281 1.78 7.84 14.09
CA TYR A 281 1.90 8.80 15.19
C TYR A 281 0.62 9.63 15.37
N GLU A 282 0.08 10.15 14.27
CA GLU A 282 -1.21 10.86 14.27
C GLU A 282 -2.36 9.96 14.71
N ALA A 283 -2.39 8.70 14.25
CA ALA A 283 -3.40 7.72 14.63
C ALA A 283 -3.38 7.44 16.14
N SER A 284 -2.19 7.18 16.68
CA SER A 284 -1.97 6.90 18.10
C SER A 284 -2.34 8.12 18.96
N ALA A 285 -1.94 9.32 18.54
CA ALA A 285 -2.23 10.55 19.28
C ALA A 285 -3.73 10.86 19.33
N PHE A 286 -4.42 10.68 18.21
CA PHE A 286 -5.87 10.82 18.15
C PHE A 286 -6.58 9.80 19.04
N ALA A 287 -6.20 8.52 18.97
CA ALA A 287 -6.80 7.46 19.78
C ALA A 287 -6.62 7.75 21.28
N PHE A 288 -5.42 8.14 21.68
CA PHE A 288 -5.13 8.54 23.06
C PHE A 288 -5.96 9.74 23.51
N TRP A 289 -6.09 10.79 22.68
CA TRP A 289 -6.93 11.95 22.98
C TRP A 289 -8.41 11.58 23.18
N LYS A 290 -8.95 10.65 22.38
CA LYS A 290 -10.30 10.11 22.56
C LYS A 290 -10.45 9.22 23.80
N GLY A 291 -9.38 8.95 24.56
CA GLY A 291 -9.39 8.02 25.70
C GLY A 291 -9.52 6.56 25.27
N MET A 292 -9.02 6.24 24.07
CA MET A 292 -9.08 4.93 23.43
C MET A 292 -7.67 4.52 22.96
N ARG A 293 -7.57 3.47 22.15
CA ARG A 293 -6.32 2.98 21.57
C ARG A 293 -6.53 2.50 20.14
N LEU A 294 -5.45 2.22 19.44
CA LEU A 294 -5.49 1.45 18.20
C LEU A 294 -5.60 -0.05 18.54
N PRO A 295 -6.31 -0.85 17.73
CA PRO A 295 -6.33 -2.31 17.89
C PRO A 295 -4.95 -2.88 17.57
N THR A 296 -4.58 -4.01 18.17
CA THR A 296 -3.50 -4.85 17.64
C THR A 296 -3.93 -5.46 16.30
N GLU A 297 -2.98 -5.91 15.48
CA GLU A 297 -3.30 -6.59 14.22
C GLU A 297 -4.13 -7.86 14.43
N PHE A 298 -3.96 -8.51 15.59
CA PHE A 298 -4.68 -9.71 15.96
C PHE A 298 -6.12 -9.43 16.39
N GLU A 299 -6.34 -8.40 17.21
CA GLU A 299 -7.69 -7.93 17.55
C GLU A 299 -8.47 -7.55 16.29
N TRP A 300 -7.80 -6.85 15.36
CA TRP A 300 -8.38 -6.49 14.07
C TRP A 300 -8.75 -7.72 13.24
N GLU A 301 -7.84 -8.69 13.12
CA GLU A 301 -8.05 -9.91 12.33
C GLU A 301 -9.21 -10.76 12.85
N ILE A 302 -9.36 -10.88 14.17
CA ILE A 302 -10.48 -11.61 14.77
C ILE A 302 -11.81 -10.88 14.56
N ALA A 303 -11.80 -9.55 14.67
CA ALA A 303 -12.98 -8.74 14.45
C ALA A 303 -13.36 -8.58 12.97
N SER A 304 -12.44 -8.82 12.03
CA SER A 304 -12.59 -8.52 10.60
C SER A 304 -13.80 -9.18 9.95
N LYS A 305 -14.28 -10.32 10.47
CA LYS A 305 -15.47 -11.03 9.99
C LYS A 305 -16.77 -10.27 10.24
N GLN A 306 -16.75 -9.32 11.17
CA GLN A 306 -17.87 -8.49 11.59
C GLN A 306 -17.67 -7.02 11.19
N LEU A 307 -16.57 -6.68 10.50
CA LEU A 307 -16.22 -5.35 10.06
C LEU A 307 -16.48 -5.18 8.56
N LYS A 308 -16.96 -4.00 8.17
CA LYS A 308 -16.82 -3.51 6.80
C LYS A 308 -15.51 -2.76 6.66
N TRP A 309 -14.56 -3.36 5.94
CA TRP A 309 -13.24 -2.81 5.61
C TRP A 309 -13.09 -2.67 4.09
N GLY A 310 -11.93 -2.18 3.63
CA GLY A 310 -11.63 -1.95 2.21
C GLY A 310 -11.59 -0.48 1.81
N GLN A 311 -11.86 0.43 2.75
CA GLN A 311 -11.90 1.87 2.47
C GLN A 311 -10.56 2.54 2.76
N ARG A 312 -9.92 2.21 3.88
CA ARG A 312 -8.62 2.73 4.31
C ARG A 312 -7.80 1.64 4.94
N TRP A 313 -6.49 1.68 4.71
CA TRP A 313 -5.57 0.91 5.54
C TRP A 313 -5.64 1.43 6.97
N GLU A 314 -5.89 0.54 7.91
CA GLU A 314 -6.17 0.89 9.30
C GLU A 314 -4.92 0.63 10.13
N TRP A 315 -4.34 1.68 10.70
CA TRP A 315 -3.17 1.54 11.58
C TRP A 315 -3.50 0.67 12.79
N THR A 316 -2.62 -0.29 13.07
CA THR A 316 -2.69 -1.14 14.25
C THR A 316 -1.55 -0.84 15.22
N ASN A 317 -1.75 -1.14 16.50
CA ASN A 317 -0.69 -1.05 17.51
C ASN A 317 0.20 -2.30 17.52
N SER A 318 0.60 -2.79 16.34
CA SER A 318 1.45 -3.96 16.17
C SER A 318 2.62 -3.64 15.26
N ALA A 319 3.83 -3.90 15.75
CA ALA A 319 5.04 -3.85 14.94
C ALA A 319 5.01 -4.98 13.90
N TYR A 320 5.52 -4.72 12.70
CA TYR A 320 5.63 -5.72 11.65
C TYR A 320 6.78 -6.69 11.97
N LEU A 321 6.45 -7.72 12.73
CA LEU A 321 7.36 -8.78 13.14
C LEU A 321 7.02 -10.10 12.45
N PRO A 322 7.98 -11.04 12.33
CA PRO A 322 7.69 -12.38 11.86
C PRO A 322 6.69 -13.06 12.79
N TYR A 323 5.69 -13.72 12.22
CA TYR A 323 4.88 -14.66 12.98
C TYR A 323 5.74 -15.83 13.48
N PRO A 324 5.32 -16.53 14.55
CA PRO A 324 5.98 -17.75 14.99
C PRO A 324 6.15 -18.74 13.83
N ASN A 325 7.37 -19.27 13.69
CA ASN A 325 7.76 -20.19 12.60
C ASN A 325 7.75 -19.59 11.18
N PHE A 326 7.77 -18.26 11.05
CA PHE A 326 7.97 -17.60 9.76
C PHE A 326 9.22 -18.15 9.05
N LYS A 327 9.08 -18.42 7.75
CA LYS A 327 10.15 -18.92 6.89
C LYS A 327 10.12 -18.16 5.58
N THR A 328 11.29 -17.82 5.07
CA THR A 328 11.44 -17.22 3.75
C THR A 328 11.55 -18.30 2.67
N ALA A 329 11.09 -17.98 1.46
CA ALA A 329 11.32 -18.81 0.29
C ALA A 329 12.83 -18.87 -0.06
N LYS A 330 13.25 -19.92 -0.77
CA LYS A 330 14.63 -20.00 -1.29
C LYS A 330 14.85 -19.03 -2.46
N GLY A 331 16.08 -18.56 -2.61
CA GLY A 331 16.48 -17.66 -3.72
C GLY A 331 15.96 -16.24 -3.54
N ALA A 332 15.94 -15.47 -4.65
CA ALA A 332 15.60 -14.05 -4.64
C ALA A 332 14.20 -13.75 -4.05
N VAL A 333 13.24 -14.65 -4.24
CA VAL A 333 11.87 -14.50 -3.70
C VAL A 333 11.87 -14.41 -2.17
N GLY A 334 12.84 -15.01 -1.47
CA GLY A 334 12.97 -14.90 -0.02
C GLY A 334 13.27 -13.50 0.51
N GLU A 335 13.67 -12.57 -0.36
CA GLU A 335 13.90 -11.17 0.01
C GLU A 335 12.63 -10.31 0.03
N TYR A 336 11.46 -10.87 -0.33
CA TYR A 336 10.24 -10.09 -0.57
C TYR A 336 9.75 -9.35 0.70
N ASN A 337 9.66 -10.06 1.83
CA ASN A 337 9.04 -9.51 3.04
C ASN A 337 9.96 -9.53 4.27
N GLY A 338 10.60 -10.67 4.56
CA GLY A 338 11.25 -10.90 5.86
C GLY A 338 12.32 -9.87 6.25
N LYS A 339 13.06 -9.32 5.28
CA LYS A 339 14.11 -8.33 5.56
C LYS A 339 13.61 -6.95 6.00
N PHE A 340 12.31 -6.71 5.87
CA PHE A 340 11.66 -5.45 6.28
C PHE A 340 11.02 -5.54 7.68
N MET A 341 11.13 -6.68 8.38
CA MET A 341 10.47 -6.90 9.68
C MET A 341 11.19 -6.22 10.86
N ILE A 342 11.38 -4.91 10.77
CA ILE A 342 11.93 -4.05 11.83
C ILE A 342 11.53 -2.59 11.62
N ASN A 343 11.28 -1.87 12.70
CA ASN A 343 11.01 -0.42 12.73
C ASN A 343 9.83 0.07 11.86
N ILE A 344 8.87 -0.80 11.56
CA ILE A 344 7.67 -0.46 10.81
C ILE A 344 6.42 -1.08 11.45
N MET A 345 5.27 -0.45 11.22
CA MET A 345 3.99 -0.80 11.85
C MET A 345 3.03 -1.44 10.85
N VAL A 346 2.18 -2.33 11.34
CA VAL A 346 1.20 -3.04 10.53
C VAL A 346 -0.06 -2.20 10.30
N LEU A 347 -0.56 -2.22 9.06
CA LEU A 347 -1.91 -1.79 8.70
C LEU A 347 -2.73 -2.95 8.15
N ARG A 348 -4.05 -2.90 8.38
CA ARG A 348 -5.00 -3.93 7.93
C ARG A 348 -6.15 -3.32 7.13
N GLY A 349 -6.94 -4.17 6.48
CA GLY A 349 -8.22 -3.75 5.91
C GLY A 349 -8.23 -3.22 4.48
N ALA A 350 -7.10 -3.11 3.78
CA ALA A 350 -7.05 -2.58 2.39
C ALA A 350 -7.58 -1.14 2.24
N SER A 351 -7.43 -0.55 1.06
CA SER A 351 -7.89 0.82 0.78
C SER A 351 -8.73 0.91 -0.48
N ALA A 352 -9.34 2.08 -0.69
CA ALA A 352 -10.04 2.43 -1.94
C ALA A 352 -9.14 2.36 -3.19
N ALA A 353 -7.81 2.34 -3.03
CA ALA A 353 -6.84 2.15 -4.11
C ALA A 353 -6.30 0.72 -4.23
N THR A 354 -6.62 -0.18 -3.28
CA THR A 354 -6.20 -1.57 -3.35
C THR A 354 -6.97 -2.31 -4.45
N ALA A 355 -6.25 -3.05 -5.29
CA ALA A 355 -6.85 -3.78 -6.41
C ALA A 355 -7.92 -4.79 -5.95
N GLU A 356 -8.98 -4.91 -6.73
CA GLU A 356 -10.07 -5.86 -6.48
C GLU A 356 -9.53 -7.29 -6.32
N ASN A 357 -9.99 -8.01 -5.28
CA ASN A 357 -9.55 -9.37 -4.92
C ASN A 357 -8.07 -9.52 -4.52
N HIS A 358 -7.32 -8.43 -4.30
CA HIS A 358 -5.96 -8.50 -3.74
C HIS A 358 -5.97 -8.73 -2.23
N SER A 359 -6.93 -8.09 -1.55
CA SER A 359 -7.04 -8.05 -0.10
C SER A 359 -7.57 -9.35 0.48
N ARG A 360 -7.15 -9.67 1.70
CA ARG A 360 -7.67 -10.76 2.52
C ARG A 360 -7.65 -10.33 3.98
N HIS A 361 -8.49 -10.95 4.80
CA HIS A 361 -8.56 -10.59 6.21
C HIS A 361 -7.26 -10.86 6.95
N THR A 362 -6.34 -11.68 6.45
CA THR A 362 -5.00 -11.93 7.01
C THR A 362 -3.91 -11.00 6.46
N TYR A 363 -4.22 -10.16 5.45
CA TYR A 363 -3.23 -9.35 4.73
C TYR A 363 -2.55 -8.33 5.63
N ARG A 364 -1.21 -8.38 5.70
CA ARG A 364 -0.40 -7.47 6.51
C ARG A 364 0.31 -6.45 5.62
N ASN A 365 -0.26 -5.26 5.52
CA ASN A 365 0.47 -4.12 4.94
C ASN A 365 1.37 -3.51 6.02
N PHE A 366 2.44 -2.83 5.63
CA PHE A 366 3.44 -2.33 6.57
C PHE A 366 4.13 -1.07 6.07
N PHE A 367 4.25 -0.08 6.95
CA PHE A 367 4.94 1.18 6.66
C PHE A 367 5.61 1.75 7.90
N ALA A 368 6.63 2.58 7.68
CA ALA A 368 7.27 3.33 8.75
C ALA A 368 6.24 4.22 9.49
N PRO A 369 6.35 4.39 10.81
CA PRO A 369 5.35 5.09 11.61
C PRO A 369 4.95 6.49 11.11
N GLU A 370 5.90 7.24 10.53
CA GLU A 370 5.72 8.59 9.99
C GLU A 370 5.01 8.65 8.63
N THR A 371 4.71 7.50 8.01
CA THR A 371 4.16 7.44 6.65
C THR A 371 2.73 8.01 6.58
N GLN A 372 2.53 9.08 5.81
CA GLN A 372 1.20 9.69 5.59
C GLN A 372 0.63 9.49 4.18
N TRP A 373 1.45 9.18 3.17
CA TRP A 373 1.05 9.23 1.75
C TRP A 373 0.17 8.07 1.28
N GLN A 374 0.11 6.98 2.06
CA GLN A 374 -0.82 5.88 1.87
C GLN A 374 -2.27 6.29 2.17
N PHE A 375 -3.25 5.55 1.66
CA PHE A 375 -4.67 5.73 2.01
C PHE A 375 -4.96 5.14 3.41
N SER A 376 -4.30 5.69 4.43
CA SER A 376 -4.37 5.26 5.82
C SER A 376 -5.43 6.02 6.62
N GLY A 377 -6.08 5.32 7.55
CA GLY A 377 -7.10 5.86 8.47
C GLY A 377 -6.99 5.24 9.86
N ILE A 378 -8.03 5.45 10.68
CA ILE A 378 -8.04 5.05 12.09
C ILE A 378 -9.31 4.25 12.38
N ARG A 379 -9.13 3.06 12.98
CA ARG A 379 -10.20 2.34 13.69
C ARG A 379 -9.84 2.30 15.16
N LEU A 380 -10.79 2.66 16.02
CA LEU A 380 -10.57 2.72 17.47
C LEU A 380 -10.91 1.39 18.13
N ALA A 381 -10.15 1.05 19.17
CA ALA A 381 -10.42 -0.03 20.10
C ALA A 381 -10.34 0.47 21.54
N LYS A 382 -10.95 -0.24 22.48
CA LYS A 382 -10.89 0.04 23.92
C LYS A 382 -10.91 -1.24 24.74
#